data_AF-A0A4S2MN62-F1
#
_entry.id   AF-A0A4S2MN62-F1
#
_cell.length_a   1.000
_cell.length_b   1.000
_cell.length_c   1.000
_cell.angle_alpha   90.00
_cell.angle_beta   90.00
_cell.angle_gamma   90.00
#
_symmetry.space_group_name_H-M   'P 1'
#
loop_
_entity.id
_entity.type
_entity.pdbx_description
1 polymer ?
#
loop_
_entity_poly.entity_id
_entity_poly.type
_entity_poly.pdbx_seq_one_letter_code
_entity_poly.pdbx_strand_id
1 'polypeptide(L)'
;NVDYVAISDNYWLGQDTPCLTYGLRGVIYFYVTVEGADRVLHSGCHGGAVVEPLDDLISLLGALNDTRGRPLVPGIYDDMQEMDPEETKRFGELDYVPEDYQDQISAPGLQSADKVDLLRRRWCLPSISIHGIEHSFDKPGAPTLICRKVG
;
A
#
# COMPACT_ATOMS: atom_id res chain seq x y z
N ASN A 1 -1.10 9.09 39.38
CA ASN A 1 -2.04 8.32 38.54
C ASN A 1 -2.53 9.18 37.41
N VAL A 2 -2.70 8.59 36.24
CA VAL A 2 -3.36 9.20 35.08
C VAL A 2 -4.67 8.44 34.89
N ASP A 3 -5.79 9.14 34.79
CA ASP A 3 -7.13 8.54 34.66
C ASP A 3 -7.55 8.35 33.19
N TYR A 4 -7.05 9.20 32.29
CA TYR A 4 -7.37 9.18 30.86
C TYR A 4 -6.16 9.58 30.01
N VAL A 5 -6.11 9.06 28.79
CA VAL A 5 -5.12 9.43 27.77
C VAL A 5 -5.88 9.96 26.56
N ALA A 6 -5.44 11.10 26.03
CA ALA A 6 -5.95 11.69 24.80
C ALA A 6 -4.76 12.00 23.88
N ILE A 7 -4.93 11.69 22.59
CA ILE A 7 -3.94 11.94 21.55
C ILE A 7 -4.64 12.72 20.44
N SER A 8 -4.03 13.81 19.99
CA SER A 8 -4.49 14.63 18.86
C SER A 8 -3.43 14.59 17.77
N ASP A 9 -3.43 13.51 17.00
CA ASP A 9 -2.48 13.25 15.90
C ASP A 9 -3.19 12.49 14.76
N ASN A 10 -4.38 12.98 14.42
CA ASN A 10 -5.26 12.40 13.41
C ASN A 10 -6.04 13.52 12.72
N TYR A 11 -6.65 13.18 11.58
CA TYR A 11 -7.40 14.11 10.75
C TYR A 11 -8.88 13.77 10.76
N TRP A 12 -9.73 14.75 10.48
CA TRP A 12 -11.14 14.51 10.23
C TRP A 12 -11.32 13.65 8.98
N LEU A 13 -12.41 12.89 8.93
CA LEU A 13 -12.72 12.02 7.80
C LEU A 13 -13.08 12.82 6.53
N GLY A 14 -13.81 13.92 6.72
CA GLY A 14 -14.23 14.87 5.68
C GLY A 14 -14.01 16.31 6.16
N GLN A 15 -14.60 17.27 5.45
CA GLN A 15 -14.39 18.70 5.72
C GLN A 15 -15.45 19.32 6.64
N ASP A 16 -16.64 18.71 6.71
CA ASP A 16 -17.81 19.33 7.34
C ASP A 16 -18.07 18.85 8.78
N THR A 17 -17.77 17.60 9.08
CA THR A 17 -18.12 16.96 10.35
C THR A 17 -16.87 16.59 11.19
N PRO A 18 -16.72 17.11 12.43
CA PRO A 18 -15.61 16.73 13.32
C PRO A 18 -15.71 15.26 13.73
N CYS A 19 -14.56 14.62 13.94
CA CYS A 19 -14.48 13.18 14.19
C CYS A 19 -13.81 12.83 15.53
N LEU A 20 -14.27 11.74 16.14
CA LEU A 20 -13.54 11.04 17.20
C LEU A 20 -13.06 9.69 16.66
N THR A 21 -11.75 9.51 16.58
CA THR A 21 -11.14 8.26 16.14
C THR A 21 -10.96 7.31 17.33
N TYR A 22 -11.46 6.08 17.21
CA TYR A 22 -11.37 5.05 18.25
C TYR A 22 -10.51 3.83 17.84
N GLY A 23 -9.97 3.82 16.62
CA GLY A 23 -9.14 2.74 16.12
C GLY A 23 -8.15 3.21 15.06
N LEU A 24 -6.98 2.59 15.02
CA LEU A 24 -5.91 2.83 14.06
C LEU A 24 -5.39 1.49 13.54
N ARG A 25 -4.90 1.49 12.31
CA ARG A 25 -4.22 0.33 11.74
C ARG A 25 -2.80 0.22 12.30
N GLY A 26 -2.35 -1.01 12.51
CA GLY A 26 -0.92 -1.29 12.67
C GLY A 26 -0.17 -1.11 11.35
N VAL A 27 1.16 -1.06 11.44
CA VAL A 27 2.05 -1.00 10.28
C VAL A 27 3.24 -1.93 10.51
N ILE A 28 3.59 -2.70 9.48
CA ILE A 28 4.83 -3.48 9.42
C ILE A 28 5.53 -3.08 8.12
N TYR A 29 6.80 -2.73 8.21
CA TYR A 29 7.61 -2.32 7.08
C TYR A 29 8.60 -3.43 6.72
N PHE A 30 8.72 -3.74 5.44
CA PHE A 30 9.62 -4.77 4.93
C PHE A 30 10.61 -4.18 3.93
N TYR A 31 11.81 -4.75 3.92
CA TYR A 31 12.83 -4.51 2.89
C TYR A 31 13.11 -5.84 2.20
N VAL A 32 13.07 -5.83 0.86
CA VAL A 32 13.35 -7.02 0.05
C VAL A 32 14.51 -6.70 -0.84
N THR A 33 15.60 -7.43 -0.70
CA THR A 33 16.82 -7.20 -1.48
C THR A 33 17.05 -8.36 -2.42
N VAL A 34 17.32 -8.05 -3.69
CA VAL A 34 17.76 -9.00 -4.70
C VAL A 34 19.16 -8.62 -5.17
N GLU A 35 20.06 -9.59 -5.22
CA GLU A 35 21.45 -9.41 -5.66
C GLU A 35 21.80 -10.44 -6.74
N GLY A 36 22.45 -9.97 -7.80
CA GLY A 36 22.83 -10.76 -8.96
C GLY A 36 24.35 -10.87 -9.12
N ALA A 37 24.86 -10.49 -10.29
CA ALA A 37 26.29 -10.48 -10.57
C ALA A 37 27.07 -9.62 -9.54
N ASP A 38 28.39 -9.78 -9.46
CA ASP A 38 29.24 -9.03 -8.52
C ASP A 38 29.51 -7.57 -8.93
N ARG A 39 28.97 -7.13 -10.08
CA ARG A 39 29.12 -5.78 -10.61
C ARG A 39 27.95 -5.42 -11.52
N VAL A 40 27.82 -4.13 -11.82
CA VAL A 40 26.90 -3.64 -12.85
C VAL A 40 27.33 -4.17 -14.22
N LEU A 41 26.37 -4.63 -15.01
CA LEU A 41 26.62 -5.18 -16.35
C LEU A 41 26.03 -4.25 -17.43
N HIS A 42 26.58 -4.30 -18.64
CA HIS A 42 26.01 -3.62 -19.79
C HIS A 42 24.82 -4.42 -20.34
N SER A 43 23.60 -3.87 -20.32
CA SER A 43 22.39 -4.61 -20.69
C SER A 43 22.37 -5.05 -22.15
N GLY A 44 23.01 -4.31 -23.05
CA GLY A 44 23.15 -4.75 -24.46
C GLY A 44 24.08 -5.95 -24.67
N CYS A 45 24.98 -6.24 -23.73
CA CYS A 45 25.91 -7.37 -23.83
C CYS A 45 25.39 -8.62 -23.10
N HIS A 46 24.63 -8.42 -22.03
CA HIS A 46 24.26 -9.47 -21.08
C HIS A 46 22.75 -9.69 -20.97
N GLY A 47 21.93 -8.76 -21.47
CA GLY A 47 20.47 -8.86 -21.42
C GLY A 47 19.98 -10.13 -22.12
N GLY A 48 19.12 -10.89 -21.44
CA GLY A 48 18.65 -12.20 -21.88
C GLY A 48 19.63 -13.36 -21.69
N ALA A 49 20.87 -13.11 -21.30
CA ALA A 49 21.86 -14.15 -20.99
C ALA A 49 22.04 -14.38 -19.48
N VAL A 50 21.66 -13.41 -18.64
CA VAL A 50 21.77 -13.48 -17.17
C VAL A 50 20.42 -13.22 -16.53
N VAL A 51 20.26 -13.69 -15.29
CA VAL A 51 19.12 -13.30 -14.44
C VAL A 51 19.36 -11.89 -13.92
N GLU A 52 18.34 -11.04 -14.04
CA GLU A 52 18.44 -9.63 -13.69
C GLU A 52 17.75 -9.36 -12.34
N PRO A 53 18.45 -8.79 -11.35
CA PRO A 53 17.87 -8.55 -10.02
C PRO A 53 16.60 -7.71 -10.02
N LEU A 54 16.48 -6.78 -10.97
CA LEU A 54 15.30 -5.93 -11.10
C LEU A 54 14.08 -6.73 -11.59
N ASP A 55 14.25 -7.70 -12.48
CA ASP A 55 13.16 -8.55 -12.97
C ASP A 55 12.58 -9.43 -11.85
N ASP A 56 13.47 -10.02 -11.04
CA ASP A 56 13.09 -10.82 -9.88
C ASP A 56 12.38 -9.96 -8.82
N LEU A 57 12.92 -8.77 -8.53
CA LEU A 57 12.29 -7.84 -7.58
C LEU A 57 10.90 -7.41 -8.05
N ILE A 58 10.74 -7.03 -9.31
CA ILE A 58 9.45 -6.65 -9.88
C ILE A 58 8.47 -7.82 -9.84
N SER A 59 8.93 -9.04 -10.12
CA SER A 59 8.10 -10.24 -10.05
C SER A 59 7.62 -10.53 -8.62
N LEU A 60 8.50 -10.40 -7.62
CA LEU A 60 8.16 -10.54 -6.21
C LEU A 60 7.14 -9.48 -5.76
N LEU A 61 7.39 -8.22 -6.07
CA LEU A 61 6.51 -7.11 -5.70
C LEU A 61 5.15 -7.21 -6.40
N GLY A 62 5.13 -7.61 -7.67
CA GLY A 62 3.92 -7.82 -8.46
C GLY A 62 3.04 -8.97 -7.96
N ALA A 63 3.60 -9.91 -7.21
CA ALA A 63 2.87 -11.03 -6.60
C ALA A 63 2.21 -10.68 -5.25
N LEU A 64 2.49 -9.49 -4.68
CA LEU A 64 1.97 -9.12 -3.36
C LEU A 64 0.49 -8.72 -3.37
N ASN A 65 0.01 -8.16 -4.48
CA ASN A 65 -1.37 -7.70 -4.63
C ASN A 65 -1.97 -8.22 -5.94
N ASP A 66 -3.29 -8.43 -5.97
CA ASP A 66 -4.01 -8.63 -7.23
C ASP A 66 -4.18 -7.32 -8.02
N THR A 67 -4.80 -7.41 -9.20
CA THR A 67 -5.08 -6.25 -10.06
C THR A 67 -6.09 -5.25 -9.49
N ARG A 68 -6.71 -5.56 -8.34
CA ARG A 68 -7.65 -4.71 -7.59
C ARG A 68 -7.07 -4.28 -6.23
N GLY A 69 -5.75 -4.42 -6.05
CA GLY A 69 -5.05 -3.99 -4.83
C GLY A 69 -5.36 -4.83 -3.60
N ARG A 70 -5.88 -6.05 -3.76
CA ARG A 70 -6.08 -6.99 -2.65
C ARG A 70 -4.76 -7.74 -2.37
N PRO A 71 -4.25 -7.72 -1.13
CA PRO A 71 -3.11 -8.53 -0.74
C PRO A 71 -3.30 -10.03 -1.01
N LEU A 72 -2.26 -10.67 -1.54
CA LEU A 72 -2.22 -12.09 -1.92
C LEU A 72 -1.35 -12.95 -1.01
N VAL A 73 -0.71 -12.36 0.01
CA VAL A 73 0.16 -13.08 0.94
C VAL A 73 -0.65 -14.17 1.67
N PRO A 74 -0.24 -15.46 1.60
CA PRO A 74 -0.92 -16.53 2.31
C PRO A 74 -1.04 -16.23 3.81
N GLY A 75 -2.23 -16.46 4.36
CA GLY A 75 -2.52 -16.26 5.77
C GLY A 75 -2.77 -14.81 6.21
N ILE A 76 -2.68 -13.81 5.31
CA ILE A 76 -2.84 -12.40 5.69
C ILE A 76 -4.24 -12.04 6.25
N TYR A 77 -5.23 -12.90 6.02
CA TYR A 77 -6.61 -12.70 6.50
C TYR A 77 -6.99 -13.67 7.64
N ASP A 78 -6.12 -14.61 8.03
CA ASP A 78 -6.50 -15.73 8.91
C ASP A 78 -6.92 -15.26 10.31
N ASP A 79 -6.24 -14.24 10.84
CA ASP A 79 -6.51 -13.65 12.16
C ASP A 79 -7.43 -12.41 12.08
N MET A 80 -8.01 -12.13 10.90
CA MET A 80 -8.92 -11.00 10.76
C MET A 80 -10.25 -11.28 11.44
N GLN A 81 -10.65 -10.41 12.36
CA GLN A 81 -11.96 -10.50 12.99
C GLN A 81 -13.06 -10.08 12.00
N GLU A 82 -14.18 -10.82 12.01
CA GLU A 82 -15.38 -10.40 11.29
C GLU A 82 -15.89 -9.08 11.88
N MET A 83 -16.34 -8.18 11.00
CA MET A 83 -16.94 -6.92 11.45
C MET A 83 -18.31 -7.16 12.06
N ASP A 84 -18.57 -6.46 13.15
CA ASP A 84 -19.90 -6.40 13.75
C ASP A 84 -20.89 -5.78 12.75
N PRO A 85 -22.07 -6.39 12.52
CA PRO A 85 -23.14 -5.77 11.74
C PRO A 85 -23.49 -4.34 12.18
N GLU A 86 -23.42 -4.04 13.48
CA GLU A 86 -23.68 -2.68 13.99
C GLU A 86 -22.56 -1.69 13.59
N GLU A 87 -21.29 -2.14 13.53
CA GLU A 87 -20.20 -1.31 12.99
C GLU A 87 -20.38 -1.03 11.50
N THR A 88 -20.80 -2.05 10.75
CA THR A 88 -21.09 -1.91 9.31
C THR A 88 -22.20 -0.89 9.07
N LYS A 89 -23.25 -0.94 9.90
CA LYS A 89 -24.35 0.04 9.85
C LYS A 89 -23.87 1.46 10.16
N ARG A 90 -23.03 1.63 11.20
CA ARG A 90 -22.44 2.93 11.54
C ARG A 90 -21.66 3.53 10.37
N PHE A 91 -20.93 2.73 9.59
CA PHE A 91 -20.21 3.23 8.41
C PHE A 91 -21.17 3.79 7.35
N GLY A 92 -22.37 3.21 7.22
CA GLY A 92 -23.42 3.72 6.35
C GLY A 92 -24.01 5.06 6.81
N GLU A 93 -23.95 5.36 8.10
CA GLU A 93 -24.48 6.59 8.70
C GLU A 93 -23.46 7.74 8.70
N LEU A 94 -22.18 7.47 8.45
CA LEU A 94 -21.14 8.50 8.41
C LEU A 94 -21.35 9.49 7.27
N ASP A 95 -21.09 10.76 7.58
CA ASP A 95 -21.01 11.87 6.63
C ASP A 95 -19.72 11.75 5.80
N TYR A 96 -19.83 11.02 4.70
CA TYR A 96 -18.73 10.72 3.81
C TYR A 96 -19.27 10.39 2.43
N VAL A 97 -18.78 11.10 1.41
CA VAL A 97 -19.11 10.87 0.01
C VAL A 97 -17.83 10.43 -0.69
N PRO A 98 -17.75 9.19 -1.23
CA PRO A 98 -16.57 8.69 -1.92
C PRO A 98 -16.05 9.63 -3.02
N GLU A 99 -16.95 10.22 -3.81
CA GLU A 99 -16.63 11.13 -4.91
C GLU A 99 -15.89 12.38 -4.40
N ASP A 100 -16.38 13.01 -3.33
CA ASP A 100 -15.73 14.18 -2.73
C ASP A 100 -14.30 13.84 -2.24
N TYR A 101 -14.11 12.65 -1.67
CA TYR A 101 -12.78 12.16 -1.28
C TYR A 101 -11.87 11.95 -2.49
N GLN A 102 -12.39 11.36 -3.57
CA GLN A 102 -11.63 11.15 -4.81
C GLN A 102 -11.14 12.48 -5.39
N ASP A 103 -12.02 13.47 -5.47
CA ASP A 103 -11.74 14.81 -5.99
C ASP A 103 -10.71 15.53 -5.11
N GLN A 104 -10.87 15.46 -3.79
CA GLN A 104 -9.97 16.10 -2.82
C GLN A 104 -8.51 15.65 -2.99
N ILE A 105 -8.27 14.36 -3.28
CA ILE A 105 -6.91 13.82 -3.48
C ILE A 105 -6.51 13.77 -4.96
N SER A 106 -7.39 14.22 -5.86
CA SER A 106 -7.19 14.15 -7.31
C SER A 106 -6.84 12.73 -7.78
N ALA A 107 -7.46 11.72 -7.18
CA ALA A 107 -7.22 10.33 -7.54
C ALA A 107 -7.90 9.99 -8.88
N PRO A 108 -7.25 9.20 -9.75
CA PRO A 108 -7.86 8.77 -11.01
C PRO A 108 -9.04 7.83 -10.82
N GLY A 109 -9.18 7.23 -9.64
CA GLY A 109 -10.29 6.36 -9.28
C GLY A 109 -10.13 5.79 -7.88
N LEU A 110 -11.24 5.29 -7.35
CA LEU A 110 -11.30 4.60 -6.06
C LEU A 110 -11.40 3.09 -6.26
N GLN A 111 -10.96 2.34 -5.25
CA GLN A 111 -11.10 0.88 -5.24
C GLN A 111 -12.55 0.41 -5.04
N SER A 112 -13.43 1.32 -4.64
CA SER A 112 -14.87 1.09 -4.53
C SER A 112 -15.61 2.42 -4.55
N ALA A 113 -16.75 2.46 -5.25
CA ALA A 113 -17.72 3.55 -5.15
C ALA A 113 -18.72 3.34 -4.01
N ASP A 114 -18.77 2.13 -3.43
CA ASP A 114 -19.60 1.89 -2.25
C ASP A 114 -18.93 2.47 -1.01
N LYS A 115 -19.66 3.35 -0.31
CA LYS A 115 -19.18 4.04 0.89
C LYS A 115 -18.68 3.07 1.95
N VAL A 116 -19.46 2.03 2.24
CA VAL A 116 -19.14 1.11 3.33
C VAL A 116 -17.91 0.28 2.95
N ASP A 117 -17.84 -0.28 1.75
CA ASP A 117 -16.68 -1.04 1.28
C ASP A 117 -15.41 -0.17 1.22
N LEU A 118 -15.51 1.08 0.76
CA LEU A 118 -14.37 1.99 0.74
C LEU A 118 -13.82 2.28 2.14
N LEU A 119 -14.71 2.56 3.11
CA LEU A 119 -14.31 2.77 4.50
C LEU A 119 -13.73 1.49 5.12
N ARG A 120 -14.30 0.32 4.82
CA ARG A 120 -13.75 -0.99 5.23
C ARG A 120 -12.33 -1.20 4.70
N ARG A 121 -12.07 -0.87 3.43
CA ARG A 121 -10.73 -0.93 2.83
C ARG A 121 -9.73 0.01 3.50
N ARG A 122 -10.17 1.21 3.90
CA ARG A 122 -9.31 2.21 4.56
C ARG A 122 -8.97 1.81 6.00
N TRP A 123 -9.94 1.27 6.74
CA TRP A 123 -9.83 1.13 8.20
C TRP A 123 -9.68 -0.29 8.71
N CYS A 124 -10.33 -1.26 8.06
CA CYS A 124 -10.49 -2.60 8.62
C CYS A 124 -9.68 -3.66 7.84
N LEU A 125 -9.58 -3.52 6.52
CA LEU A 125 -8.87 -4.50 5.69
C LEU A 125 -7.35 -4.20 5.65
N PRO A 126 -6.51 -5.25 5.58
CA PRO A 126 -5.09 -5.07 5.31
C PRO A 126 -4.87 -4.49 3.90
N SER A 127 -3.75 -3.81 3.72
CA SER A 127 -3.29 -3.27 2.45
C SER A 127 -1.77 -3.34 2.38
N ILE A 128 -1.22 -3.53 1.19
CA ILE A 128 0.21 -3.52 0.93
C ILE A 128 0.51 -2.39 -0.04
N SER A 129 1.43 -1.51 0.34
CA SER A 129 1.89 -0.39 -0.49
C SER A 129 3.37 -0.57 -0.82
N ILE A 130 3.74 -0.33 -2.08
CA ILE A 130 5.14 -0.32 -2.53
C ILE A 130 5.62 1.12 -2.52
N HIS A 131 6.70 1.39 -1.78
CA HIS A 131 7.16 2.76 -1.52
C HIS A 131 8.30 3.21 -2.45
N GLY A 132 9.10 2.29 -2.98
CA GLY A 132 10.22 2.62 -3.86
C GLY A 132 11.09 1.40 -4.18
N ILE A 133 12.07 1.62 -5.04
CA ILE A 133 13.15 0.67 -5.35
C ILE A 133 14.46 1.44 -5.28
N GLU A 134 15.22 1.21 -4.22
CA GLU A 134 16.56 1.71 -4.00
C GLU A 134 17.60 0.93 -4.81
N HIS A 135 18.75 1.56 -5.04
CA HIS A 135 19.89 1.01 -5.79
C HIS A 135 19.58 0.61 -7.25
N SER A 136 18.40 0.99 -7.73
CA SER A 136 18.07 1.08 -9.16
C SER A 136 18.61 2.37 -9.76
N PHE A 137 18.35 2.58 -11.06
CA PHE A 137 18.62 3.86 -11.68
C PHE A 137 17.42 4.82 -11.51
N ASP A 138 17.63 5.88 -10.72
CA ASP A 138 16.61 6.83 -10.29
C ASP A 138 16.79 8.24 -10.87
N LYS A 139 17.81 8.45 -11.71
CA LYS A 139 18.13 9.76 -12.32
C LYS A 139 17.46 9.94 -13.67
N PRO A 140 17.24 11.19 -14.12
CA PRO A 140 16.83 11.43 -15.50
C PRO A 140 17.84 10.84 -16.50
N GLY A 141 17.35 10.08 -17.47
CA GLY A 141 18.17 9.45 -18.52
C GLY A 141 17.67 8.06 -18.91
N ALA A 142 18.45 7.38 -19.76
CA ALA A 142 18.17 6.01 -20.22
C ALA A 142 19.47 5.19 -20.25
N PRO A 143 19.95 4.70 -19.09
CA PRO A 143 21.18 3.92 -19.04
C PRO A 143 20.93 2.51 -19.54
N THR A 144 21.95 1.93 -20.15
CA THR A 144 21.94 0.55 -20.63
C THR A 144 22.67 -0.36 -19.65
N LEU A 145 22.12 -0.51 -18.44
CA LEU A 145 22.72 -1.26 -17.35
C LEU A 145 21.80 -2.35 -16.79
N ILE A 146 22.40 -3.41 -16.24
CA ILE A 146 21.76 -4.38 -15.35
C ILE A 146 22.28 -4.12 -13.94
N CYS A 147 21.37 -3.87 -13.00
CA CYS A 147 21.73 -3.56 -11.62
C CYS A 147 22.37 -4.79 -10.94
N ARG A 148 23.43 -4.54 -10.16
CA ARG A 148 24.06 -5.57 -9.32
C ARG A 148 23.10 -6.03 -8.22
N LYS A 149 22.45 -5.06 -7.59
CA LYS A 149 21.65 -5.21 -6.38
C LYS A 149 20.56 -4.14 -6.37
N VAL A 150 19.35 -4.52 -5.97
CA VAL A 150 18.17 -3.64 -5.83
C VAL A 150 17.42 -4.00 -4.55
N GLY A 151 16.69 -3.05 -3.96
CA GLY A 151 15.82 -3.36 -2.82
C GLY A 151 15.00 -2.20 -2.30
#